data_AF-A0A507FT61-F1
#
_entry.id   AF-A0A507FT61-F1
#
_cell.length_a   1.000
_cell.length_b   1.000
_cell.length_c   1.000
_cell.angle_alpha   90.00
_cell.angle_beta   90.00
_cell.angle_gamma   90.00
#
_symmetry.space_group_name_H-M   'P 1'
#
loop_
_entity.id
_entity.type
_entity.pdbx_description
1 polymer ?
#
loop_
_entity_poly.entity_id
_entity_poly.type
_entity_poly.pdbx_seq_one_letter_code
_entity_poly.pdbx_strand_id
1 'polypeptide(L)'
;MDNAKACPICRQISHIIIPSSIWITDPYEKEVALDAYKKRMNKIDCKHYNFGEGTCPFGTSCLYRHVRRDGSADEGRVRFVVGGQEGEARVIGAVQLFDFF
;
A
#
# COMPACT_ATOMS: atom_id res chain seq x y z
N MET A 1 10.75 -8.82 15.13
CA MET A 1 11.75 -7.74 15.00
C MET A 1 11.01 -6.56 14.37
N ASP A 2 10.47 -5.68 15.21
CA ASP A 2 9.62 -4.57 14.78
C ASP A 2 10.49 -3.45 14.20
N ASN A 3 10.88 -3.61 12.93
CA ASN A 3 11.46 -2.54 12.11
C ASN A 3 10.36 -1.55 11.69
N ALA A 4 9.55 -1.06 12.62
CA ALA A 4 8.62 0.02 12.33
C ALA A 4 9.43 1.32 12.25
N LYS A 5 9.68 1.86 11.04
CA LYS A 5 10.16 3.24 10.84
C LYS A 5 8.97 4.14 11.20
N ALA A 6 8.78 4.27 12.49
CA ALA A 6 7.88 5.23 13.08
C ALA A 6 8.46 6.63 12.89
N CYS A 7 7.62 7.64 13.02
CA CYS A 7 8.09 9.02 13.05
C CYS A 7 9.19 9.16 14.12
N PRO A 8 10.39 9.68 13.79
CA PRO A 8 11.49 9.78 14.76
C PRO A 8 11.16 10.73 15.92
N ILE A 9 10.12 11.57 15.78
CA ILE A 9 9.67 12.54 16.79
C ILE A 9 8.61 11.91 17.69
N CYS A 10 7.52 11.40 17.12
CA CYS A 10 6.35 10.99 17.90
C CYS A 10 6.16 9.47 18.00
N ARG A 11 7.03 8.67 17.35
CA ARG A 11 6.94 7.20 17.27
C ARG A 11 5.59 6.67 16.74
N GLN A 12 4.80 7.53 16.11
CA GLN A 12 3.60 7.11 15.40
C GLN A 12 4.02 6.31 14.17
N ILE A 13 3.45 5.11 14.03
CA ILE A 13 3.65 4.27 12.86
C ILE A 13 2.98 4.97 11.66
N SER A 14 3.73 5.17 10.59
CA SER A 14 3.22 5.69 9.32
C SER A 14 3.52 4.69 8.22
N HIS A 15 2.47 4.14 7.61
CA HIS A 15 2.61 3.11 6.57
C HIS A 15 2.91 3.70 5.18
N ILE A 16 2.87 5.04 5.05
CA ILE A 16 3.11 5.76 3.80
C ILE A 16 3.93 7.03 4.08
N ILE A 17 4.93 7.28 3.24
CA ILE A 17 5.70 8.54 3.23
C ILE A 17 5.28 9.31 2.00
N ILE A 18 4.80 10.53 2.19
CA ILE A 18 4.42 11.44 1.10
C ILE A 18 5.44 12.57 1.05
N PRO A 19 6.09 12.81 -0.10
CA PRO A 19 6.92 13.99 -0.25
C PRO A 19 6.05 15.25 -0.23
N SER A 20 6.40 16.21 0.61
CA SER A 20 5.77 17.52 0.70
C SER A 20 6.85 18.61 0.76
N SER A 21 6.64 19.71 0.06
CA SER A 21 7.50 20.91 0.15
C SER A 21 7.13 21.81 1.32
N ILE A 22 5.97 21.57 1.95
CA ILE A 22 5.46 22.32 3.09
C ILE A 22 5.28 21.41 4.30
N TRP A 23 5.51 21.95 5.49
CA TRP A 23 5.23 21.27 6.74
C TRP A 23 3.78 21.50 7.15
N ILE A 24 2.93 20.51 6.92
CA ILE A 24 1.49 20.59 7.23
C ILE A 24 1.29 20.22 8.70
N THR A 25 0.83 21.17 9.51
CA THR A 25 0.53 20.96 10.94
C THR A 25 -0.93 20.63 11.19
N ASP A 26 -1.83 21.13 10.35
CA ASP A 26 -3.26 20.92 10.49
C ASP A 26 -3.64 19.47 10.10
N PRO A 27 -4.35 18.71 10.98
CA PRO A 27 -4.73 17.34 10.68
C PRO A 27 -5.64 17.19 9.47
N TYR A 28 -6.56 18.12 9.25
CA TYR A 28 -7.49 18.08 8.11
C TYR A 28 -6.75 18.35 6.79
N GLU A 29 -5.89 19.37 6.75
CA GLU A 29 -5.04 19.62 5.57
C GLU A 29 -4.13 18.42 5.25
N LYS A 30 -3.64 17.74 6.30
CA LYS A 30 -2.83 16.52 6.15
C LYS A 30 -3.64 15.39 5.51
N GLU A 31 -4.89 15.19 5.92
CA GLU A 31 -5.78 14.20 5.29
C GLU A 31 -6.09 14.54 3.83
N VAL A 32 -6.34 15.82 3.52
CA VAL A 32 -6.54 16.29 2.14
C VAL A 32 -5.30 16.01 1.28
N ALA A 33 -4.10 16.30 1.79
CA ALA A 33 -2.85 16.02 1.08
C ALA A 33 -2.62 14.51 0.86
N LEU A 34 -2.94 13.69 1.87
CA LEU A 34 -2.90 12.22 1.79
C LEU A 34 -3.83 11.69 0.69
N ASP A 35 -5.08 12.14 0.68
CA ASP A 35 -6.08 11.73 -0.31
C ASP A 35 -5.70 12.19 -1.73
N ALA A 36 -5.30 13.45 -1.88
CA ALA A 36 -4.85 14.00 -3.16
C ALA A 36 -3.65 13.22 -3.73
N TYR A 37 -2.69 12.86 -2.89
CA TYR A 37 -1.55 12.05 -3.30
C TYR A 37 -1.98 10.65 -3.72
N LYS A 38 -2.80 9.95 -2.93
CA LYS A 38 -3.33 8.62 -3.29
C LYS A 38 -4.07 8.65 -4.62
N LYS A 39 -4.95 9.64 -4.83
CA LYS A 39 -5.68 9.84 -6.09
C LYS A 39 -4.75 10.06 -7.28
N ARG A 40 -3.64 10.80 -7.09
CA ARG A 40 -2.63 10.99 -8.14
C ARG A 40 -1.89 9.69 -8.44
N MET A 41 -1.48 8.94 -7.42
CA MET A 41 -0.76 7.67 -7.59
C MET A 41 -1.63 6.60 -8.27
N ASN A 42 -2.92 6.57 -7.95
CA ASN A 42 -3.90 5.68 -8.57
C ASN A 42 -4.12 5.96 -10.07
N LYS A 43 -3.58 7.04 -10.64
CA LYS A 43 -3.61 7.27 -12.10
C LYS A 43 -2.44 6.64 -12.84
N ILE A 44 -1.40 6.21 -12.13
CA ILE A 44 -0.17 5.67 -12.70
C ILE A 44 -0.23 4.14 -12.62
N ASP A 45 0.02 3.47 -13.73
CA ASP A 45 -0.07 2.02 -13.80
C ASP A 45 1.02 1.32 -12.98
N CYS A 46 0.62 0.31 -12.22
CA CYS A 46 1.53 -0.48 -11.41
C CYS A 46 2.42 -1.36 -12.28
N LYS A 47 3.72 -1.06 -12.29
CA LYS A 47 4.74 -1.86 -12.98
C LYS A 47 4.77 -3.33 -12.55
N HIS A 48 4.45 -3.63 -11.29
CA HIS A 48 4.49 -5.00 -10.76
C HIS A 48 3.26 -5.80 -11.11
N TYR A 49 2.10 -5.14 -11.26
CA TYR A 49 0.88 -5.79 -11.71
C TYR A 49 0.91 -6.04 -13.22
N ASN A 50 1.58 -5.16 -13.99
CA ASN A 50 1.79 -5.28 -15.43
C ASN A 50 0.52 -5.76 -16.17
N PHE A 51 -0.55 -4.99 -16.03
CA PHE A 51 -1.83 -5.26 -16.69
C PHE A 51 -2.46 -6.65 -16.42
N GLY A 52 -2.15 -7.27 -15.27
CA GLY A 52 -2.63 -8.60 -14.88
C GLY A 52 -1.70 -9.75 -15.25
N GLU A 53 -0.57 -9.47 -15.89
CA GLU A 53 0.47 -10.47 -16.20
C GLU A 53 1.45 -10.66 -15.03
N GLY A 54 1.55 -9.67 -14.15
CA GLY A 54 2.41 -9.70 -12.97
C GLY A 54 1.62 -9.79 -11.67
N THR A 55 2.31 -10.23 -10.61
CA THR A 55 1.74 -10.22 -9.25
C THR A 55 2.35 -9.06 -8.46
N CYS A 56 1.53 -8.08 -8.11
CA CYS A 56 1.97 -6.98 -7.27
C CYS A 56 2.33 -7.48 -5.86
N PRO A 57 3.55 -7.21 -5.35
CA PRO A 57 3.96 -7.60 -4.01
C PRO A 57 3.10 -6.94 -2.91
N PHE A 58 2.60 -5.74 -3.18
CA PHE A 58 1.84 -4.91 -2.24
C PHE A 58 0.34 -5.22 -2.23
N GLY A 59 -0.19 -5.99 -3.19
CA GLY A 59 -1.61 -6.37 -3.23
C GLY A 59 -2.55 -5.17 -3.09
N THR A 60 -3.44 -5.22 -2.10
CA THR A 60 -4.44 -4.18 -1.79
C THR A 60 -3.84 -2.90 -1.19
N SER A 61 -2.57 -2.91 -0.75
CA SER A 61 -1.86 -1.72 -0.26
C SER A 61 -1.04 -1.01 -1.34
N CYS A 62 -1.11 -1.46 -2.59
CA CYS A 62 -0.46 -0.79 -3.70
C CYS A 62 -1.06 0.62 -3.92
N LEU A 63 -0.22 1.64 -4.02
CA LEU A 63 -0.65 3.01 -4.31
C LEU A 63 -0.94 3.24 -5.80
N TYR A 64 -0.40 2.37 -6.66
CA TYR A 64 -0.49 2.49 -8.11
C TYR A 64 -1.71 1.75 -8.66
N ARG A 65 -2.17 2.17 -9.83
CA ARG A 65 -3.33 1.60 -10.49
C ARG A 65 -3.10 0.14 -10.90
N HIS A 66 -4.00 -0.73 -10.48
CA HIS A 66 -4.11 -2.09 -10.99
C HIS A 66 -5.25 -2.13 -12.00
N VAL A 67 -4.92 -2.14 -13.29
CA VAL A 67 -5.90 -2.33 -14.36
C VAL A 67 -5.45 -3.48 -15.23
N ARG A 68 -6.38 -4.27 -15.75
CA ARG A 68 -6.09 -5.35 -16.70
C ARG A 68 -5.98 -4.80 -18.13
N ARG A 69 -5.50 -5.61 -19.07
CA ARG A 69 -5.43 -5.23 -20.51
C ARG A 69 -6.80 -4.87 -21.12
N ASP A 70 -7.87 -5.41 -20.57
CA ASP A 70 -9.26 -5.10 -20.96
C ASP A 70 -9.78 -3.77 -20.37
N GLY A 71 -8.98 -3.09 -19.56
CA GLY A 71 -9.33 -1.83 -18.89
C GLY A 71 -10.10 -2.01 -17.58
N SER A 72 -10.41 -3.23 -17.15
CA SER A 72 -11.07 -3.48 -15.87
C SER A 72 -10.12 -3.19 -14.70
N ALA A 73 -10.60 -2.47 -13.69
CA ALA A 73 -9.85 -2.24 -12.46
C ALA A 73 -9.83 -3.52 -11.61
N ASP A 74 -8.67 -3.88 -11.07
CA ASP A 74 -8.50 -5.00 -10.15
C ASP A 74 -8.06 -4.43 -8.80
N GLU A 75 -8.87 -4.52 -7.75
CA GLU A 75 -8.56 -3.94 -6.44
C GLU A 75 -7.45 -4.69 -5.69
N GLY A 76 -6.85 -5.71 -6.31
CA GLY A 76 -5.80 -6.53 -5.74
C GLY A 76 -6.37 -7.62 -4.84
N ARG A 77 -5.64 -8.73 -4.74
CA ARG A 77 -6.06 -9.88 -3.91
C ARG A 77 -5.49 -9.75 -2.50
N VAL A 78 -6.34 -10.00 -1.51
CA VAL A 78 -5.90 -10.23 -0.12
C VAL A 78 -5.06 -11.51 -0.10
N ARG A 79 -3.89 -11.46 0.56
CA ARG A 79 -2.98 -12.61 0.63
C ARG A 79 -3.33 -13.48 1.84
N PHE A 80 -3.42 -14.78 1.63
CA PHE A 80 -3.54 -15.76 2.70
C PHE A 80 -2.19 -16.50 2.79
N VAL A 81 -1.67 -16.72 4.00
CA VAL A 81 -0.60 -17.70 4.23
C VAL A 81 -1.27 -18.90 4.88
N VAL A 82 -1.02 -20.06 4.26
CA VAL A 82 -1.31 -21.35 4.88
C VAL A 82 -0.15 -21.60 5.85
N GLY A 83 -0.40 -21.39 7.13
CA GLY A 83 0.55 -21.71 8.20
C GLY A 83 0.52 -23.21 8.50
N GLY A 84 1.64 -23.75 8.99
CA GLY A 84 1.80 -25.18 9.27
C GLY A 84 0.83 -25.74 10.33
N GLN A 85 0.56 -27.04 10.18
CA GLN A 85 -0.60 -27.85 10.62
C GLN A 85 -1.79 -27.75 9.65
N GLU A 86 -2.20 -28.91 9.14
CA GLU A 86 -3.09 -29.05 7.97
C GLU A 86 -4.37 -28.21 8.09
N GLY A 87 -4.56 -27.30 7.14
CA GLY A 87 -5.84 -26.64 6.91
C GLY A 87 -6.05 -25.26 7.54
N GLU A 88 -5.09 -24.70 8.30
CA GLU A 88 -5.26 -23.35 8.86
C GLU A 88 -4.76 -22.25 7.90
N ALA A 89 -5.64 -21.79 7.00
CA ALA A 89 -5.40 -20.60 6.20
C ALA A 89 -5.67 -19.35 7.06
N ARG A 90 -4.63 -18.56 7.36
CA ARG A 90 -4.79 -17.25 8.00
C ARG A 90 -4.65 -16.16 6.94
N VAL A 91 -5.58 -15.20 6.96
CA VAL A 91 -5.42 -13.94 6.21
C VAL A 91 -4.14 -13.29 6.73
N ILE A 92 -3.12 -13.19 5.89
CA ILE A 92 -2.04 -12.25 6.19
C ILE A 92 -2.68 -10.90 5.97
N GLY A 93 -2.55 -10.00 6.93
CA GLY A 93 -2.97 -8.62 6.74
C GLY A 93 -2.41 -8.05 5.42
N ALA A 94 -3.00 -6.96 4.94
CA ALA A 94 -2.55 -6.31 3.72
C ALA A 94 -1.04 -6.02 3.82
N VAL A 95 -0.27 -6.46 2.82
CA VAL A 95 1.19 -6.29 2.79
C VAL A 95 1.47 -4.80 2.73
N GLN A 96 2.02 -4.24 3.80
CA GLN A 96 2.28 -2.82 3.87
C GLN A 96 3.46 -2.48 2.96
N LEU A 97 3.46 -1.28 2.39
CA LEU A 97 4.61 -0.77 1.60
C LEU A 97 5.94 -0.96 2.37
N PHE A 98 5.83 -0.91 3.69
CA PHE A 98 6.86 -1.09 4.68
C PHE A 98 7.49 -2.48 4.79
N ASP A 99 6.80 -3.54 4.39
CA ASP A 99 7.27 -4.92 4.53
C ASP A 99 8.48 -5.23 3.62
N PHE A 100 8.82 -4.29 2.73
CA PHE A 100 9.88 -4.43 1.74
C PHE A 100 11.05 -3.44 1.91
N PHE A 101 11.08 -2.61 2.96
CA PHE A 101 12.10 -1.58 3.19
C PHE A 101 12.71 -1.59 4.59
#